data_AF-A0A382RF00-F1
#
_entry.id   AF-A0A382RF00-F1
#
_cell.length_a   1.000
_cell.length_b   1.000
_cell.length_c   1.000
_cell.angle_alpha   90.00
_cell.angle_beta   90.00
_cell.angle_gamma   90.00
#
_symmetry.space_group_name_H-M   'P 1'
#
loop_
_entity.id
_entity.type
_entity.pdbx_description
1 polymer ?
#
loop_
_entity_poly.entity_id
_entity_poly.type
_entity_poly.pdbx_seq_one_letter_code
_entity_poly.pdbx_strand_id
1 'polypeptide(L)'
;MTDLTIRQIDFDIDEIDFIWNPANPAFSVLMNQITFFVVGFEKYMCRVIRDAEPQITDPEVMEEAVAFCKQEAIHAQKHLQHARGLIKQYPALQGVLDKTLASYDEVYQSYPLEYHLAYAGGLEAIFTPFFR
;
A
#
# COMPACT_ATOMS: atom_id res chain seq x y z
N MET A 1 -18.29 2.59 16.55
CA MET A 1 -17.39 1.45 16.83
C MET A 1 -17.12 0.71 15.53
N THR A 2 -15.87 0.67 15.11
CA THR A 2 -15.49 0.06 13.83
C THR A 2 -15.56 -1.47 13.87
N ASP A 3 -16.05 -2.09 12.79
CA ASP A 3 -16.02 -3.56 12.59
C ASP A 3 -14.65 -4.05 12.06
N LEU A 4 -13.71 -3.12 11.82
CA LEU A 4 -12.40 -3.43 11.24
C LEU A 4 -11.52 -4.20 12.22
N THR A 5 -11.28 -5.48 11.91
CA THR A 5 -10.35 -6.32 12.68
C THR A 5 -8.95 -6.24 12.11
N ILE A 6 -8.04 -5.57 12.84
CA ILE A 6 -6.61 -5.51 12.49
C ILE A 6 -6.00 -6.90 12.70
N ARG A 7 -5.38 -7.45 11.65
CA ARG A 7 -4.71 -8.76 11.69
C ARG A 7 -3.22 -8.59 11.41
N GLN A 8 -2.40 -9.12 12.31
CA GLN A 8 -0.98 -9.28 12.05
C GLN A 8 -0.76 -10.71 11.55
N ILE A 9 -0.48 -10.84 10.26
CA ILE A 9 -0.20 -12.13 9.62
C ILE A 9 1.30 -12.19 9.35
N ASP A 10 1.98 -13.19 9.89
CA ASP A 10 3.40 -13.38 9.65
C ASP A 10 3.60 -14.27 8.43
N PHE A 11 3.95 -13.62 7.32
CA PHE A 11 4.42 -14.28 6.11
C PHE A 11 5.94 -14.38 6.14
N ASP A 12 6.46 -15.57 5.84
CA ASP A 12 7.89 -15.79 5.60
C ASP A 12 8.18 -15.51 4.12
N ILE A 13 8.56 -14.27 3.82
CA ILE A 13 8.69 -13.75 2.44
C ILE A 13 10.09 -13.23 2.11
N ASP A 14 11.05 -13.44 3.02
CA ASP A 14 12.42 -12.95 2.85
C ASP A 14 13.20 -13.74 1.78
N GLU A 15 12.84 -15.01 1.58
CA GLU A 15 13.51 -15.96 0.69
C GLU A 15 12.52 -16.67 -0.25
N ILE A 16 11.69 -15.90 -0.98
CA ILE A 16 10.79 -16.46 -1.99
C ILE A 16 11.44 -16.48 -3.38
N ASP A 17 11.12 -17.49 -4.18
CA ASP A 17 11.50 -17.48 -5.60
C ASP A 17 10.80 -16.32 -6.34
N PHE A 18 11.50 -15.69 -7.28
CA PHE A 18 10.90 -14.66 -8.13
C PHE A 18 9.65 -15.18 -8.87
N ILE A 19 9.67 -16.45 -9.29
CA ILE A 19 8.51 -17.18 -9.82
C ILE A 19 8.02 -18.17 -8.76
N TRP A 20 7.32 -17.65 -7.76
CA TRP A 20 6.79 -18.45 -6.64
C TRP A 20 5.58 -19.31 -7.01
N ASN A 21 4.93 -19.06 -8.18
CA ASN A 21 3.89 -19.90 -8.75
C ASN A 21 4.29 -20.40 -10.15
N PRO A 22 5.02 -21.52 -10.24
CA PRO A 22 5.46 -22.07 -11.52
C PRO A 22 4.31 -22.47 -12.46
N ALA A 23 3.13 -22.79 -11.92
CA ALA A 23 1.95 -23.12 -12.71
C ALA A 23 1.31 -21.88 -13.36
N ASN A 24 1.59 -20.68 -12.84
CA ASN A 24 1.16 -19.41 -13.43
C ASN A 24 2.24 -18.31 -13.25
N PRO A 25 3.32 -18.35 -14.06
CA PRO A 25 4.44 -17.42 -13.91
C PRO A 25 4.04 -15.95 -14.12
N ALA A 26 3.09 -15.70 -15.01
CA ALA A 26 2.59 -14.35 -15.27
C ALA A 26 1.94 -13.74 -14.03
N PHE A 27 1.21 -14.56 -13.25
CA PHE A 27 0.63 -14.11 -11.98
C PHE A 27 1.68 -13.78 -10.94
N SER A 28 2.75 -14.57 -10.83
CA SER A 28 3.88 -14.23 -9.95
C SER A 28 4.49 -12.88 -10.30
N VAL A 29 4.79 -12.66 -11.58
CA VAL A 29 5.39 -11.38 -12.03
C VAL A 29 4.45 -10.20 -11.78
N LEU A 30 3.15 -10.37 -12.04
CA LEU A 30 2.15 -9.33 -11.78
C LEU A 30 2.09 -8.99 -10.28
N MET A 31 2.04 -9.98 -9.40
CA MET A 31 1.99 -9.74 -7.95
C MET A 31 3.31 -9.14 -7.43
N ASN A 32 4.45 -9.55 -8.00
CA ASN A 32 5.74 -8.92 -7.70
C ASN A 32 5.70 -7.44 -8.11
N GLN A 33 5.17 -7.10 -9.28
CA GLN A 33 5.01 -5.71 -9.71
C GLN A 33 4.09 -4.92 -8.77
N ILE A 34 2.94 -5.49 -8.38
CA ILE A 34 2.00 -4.87 -7.45
C ILE A 34 2.69 -4.53 -6.13
N THR A 35 3.59 -5.38 -5.63
CA THR A 35 4.31 -5.09 -4.38
C THR A 35 5.03 -3.74 -4.41
N PHE A 36 5.64 -3.36 -5.54
CA PHE A 36 6.35 -2.08 -5.65
C PHE A 36 5.38 -0.90 -5.68
N PHE A 37 4.24 -1.06 -6.36
CA PHE A 37 3.17 -0.06 -6.41
C PHE A 37 2.58 0.20 -5.02
N VAL A 38 2.22 -0.88 -4.31
CA VAL A 38 1.48 -0.82 -3.05
C VAL A 38 2.30 -0.15 -1.92
N VAL A 39 3.63 -0.36 -1.87
CA VAL A 39 4.48 0.34 -0.87
C VAL A 39 4.36 1.86 -0.95
N GLY A 40 4.37 2.42 -2.18
CA GLY A 40 4.20 3.86 -2.37
C GLY A 40 2.77 4.32 -2.08
N PHE A 41 1.80 3.53 -2.53
CA PHE A 41 0.38 3.78 -2.31
C PHE A 41 0.02 3.85 -0.83
N GLU A 42 0.37 2.85 -0.02
CA GLU A 42 -0.02 2.78 1.40
C GLU A 42 0.66 3.88 2.23
N LYS A 43 1.92 4.23 1.90
CA LYS A 43 2.61 5.40 2.48
C LYS A 43 1.85 6.68 2.15
N TYR A 44 1.41 6.84 0.91
CA TYR A 44 0.60 7.97 0.48
C TYR A 44 -0.75 8.01 1.21
N MET A 45 -1.47 6.89 1.29
CA MET A 45 -2.76 6.80 1.98
C MET A 45 -2.66 7.18 3.46
N CYS A 46 -1.67 6.61 4.18
CA CYS A 46 -1.41 6.96 5.58
C CYS A 46 -1.15 8.46 5.77
N ARG A 47 -0.46 9.10 4.82
CA ARG A 47 -0.17 10.54 4.87
C ARG A 47 -1.44 11.36 4.68
N VAL A 48 -2.21 11.05 3.64
CA VAL A 48 -3.46 11.74 3.31
C VAL A 48 -4.45 11.69 4.47
N ILE A 49 -4.65 10.51 5.08
CA ILE A 49 -5.56 10.38 6.21
C ILE A 49 -5.05 11.16 7.43
N ARG A 50 -3.74 11.13 7.71
CA ARG A 50 -3.16 11.91 8.82
C ARG A 50 -3.36 13.41 8.66
N ASP A 51 -3.23 13.94 7.44
CA ASP A 51 -3.46 15.37 7.18
C ASP A 51 -4.95 15.74 7.24
N ALA A 52 -5.84 14.76 7.06
CA ALA A 52 -7.28 14.93 7.22
C ALA A 52 -7.74 14.86 8.68
N GLU A 53 -6.99 14.20 9.58
CA GLU A 53 -7.34 14.07 11.01
C GLU A 53 -7.82 15.37 11.66
N PRO A 54 -7.17 16.55 11.48
CA PRO A 54 -7.63 17.80 12.10
C PRO A 54 -9.00 18.29 11.62
N GLN A 55 -9.50 17.77 10.50
CA GLN A 55 -10.79 18.13 9.90
C GLN A 55 -11.92 17.15 10.26
N ILE A 56 -11.58 16.00 10.88
CA ILE A 56 -12.56 14.97 11.26
C ILE A 56 -13.18 15.35 12.60
N THR A 57 -14.45 15.77 12.57
CA THR A 57 -15.21 16.15 13.77
C THR A 57 -16.04 15.01 14.35
N ASP A 58 -16.34 14.00 13.53
CA ASP A 58 -17.12 12.84 13.96
C ASP A 58 -16.18 11.83 14.65
N PRO A 59 -16.39 11.52 15.93
CA PRO A 59 -15.54 10.58 16.67
C PRO A 59 -15.58 9.15 16.10
N GLU A 60 -16.67 8.72 15.46
CA GLU A 60 -16.75 7.39 14.84
C GLU A 60 -15.90 7.34 13.57
N VAL A 61 -15.94 8.40 12.75
CA VAL A 61 -15.07 8.52 11.58
C VAL A 61 -13.59 8.61 11.97
N MET A 62 -13.27 9.28 13.08
CA MET A 62 -11.90 9.32 13.61
C MET A 62 -11.43 7.93 14.05
N GLU A 63 -12.30 7.15 14.72
CA GLU A 63 -12.01 5.77 15.11
C GLU A 63 -11.66 4.90 13.88
N GLU A 64 -12.45 5.02 12.81
CA GLU A 64 -12.21 4.31 11.55
C GLU A 64 -10.93 4.76 10.85
N ALA A 65 -10.65 6.06 10.76
CA ALA A 65 -9.44 6.60 10.15
C ALA A 65 -8.17 6.09 10.85
N VAL A 66 -8.18 6.03 12.18
CA VAL A 66 -7.08 5.46 12.98
C VAL A 66 -6.95 3.95 12.76
N ALA A 67 -8.06 3.21 12.70
CA ALA A 67 -8.04 1.77 12.46
C ALA A 67 -7.51 1.44 11.05
N PHE A 68 -7.96 2.18 10.04
CA PHE A 68 -7.48 2.11 8.66
C PHE A 68 -5.96 2.32 8.58
N CYS A 69 -5.44 3.42 9.13
CA CYS A 69 -4.00 3.71 9.10
C CYS A 69 -3.16 2.61 9.78
N LYS A 70 -3.67 1.99 10.85
CA LYS A 70 -2.99 0.88 11.50
C LYS A 70 -2.93 -0.36 10.61
N GLN A 71 -4.01 -0.67 9.91
CA GLN A 71 -4.05 -1.79 8.99
C GLN A 71 -3.11 -1.55 7.79
N GLU A 72 -3.18 -0.38 7.15
CA GLU A 72 -2.33 -0.07 6.01
C GLU A 72 -0.84 -0.01 6.38
N ALA A 73 -0.51 0.42 7.60
CA ALA A 73 0.87 0.36 8.09
C ALA A 73 1.40 -1.08 8.18
N ILE A 74 0.56 -2.04 8.57
CA ILE A 74 0.94 -3.46 8.60
C ILE A 74 1.10 -3.99 7.18
N HIS A 75 0.17 -3.67 6.27
CA HIS A 75 0.27 -4.08 4.87
C HIS A 75 1.57 -3.55 4.22
N ALA A 76 1.89 -2.27 4.45
CA ALA A 76 3.08 -1.61 3.91
C ALA A 76 4.37 -2.27 4.38
N GLN A 77 4.41 -2.71 5.63
CA GLN A 77 5.55 -3.45 6.16
C GLN A 77 5.76 -4.77 5.41
N LYS A 78 4.69 -5.50 5.10
CA LYS A 78 4.79 -6.80 4.39
C LYS A 78 5.16 -6.60 2.92
N HIS A 79 4.57 -5.62 2.25
CA HIS A 79 4.97 -5.29 0.87
C HIS A 79 6.41 -4.81 0.78
N LEU A 80 6.89 -4.02 1.76
CA LEU A 80 8.28 -3.58 1.82
C LEU A 80 9.24 -4.74 2.10
N GLN A 81 8.87 -5.66 2.98
CA GLN A 81 9.64 -6.89 3.25
C GLN A 81 9.76 -7.74 1.97
N HIS A 82 8.64 -7.97 1.27
CA HIS A 82 8.64 -8.64 -0.03
C HIS A 82 9.52 -7.93 -1.06
N ALA A 83 9.38 -6.61 -1.21
CA ALA A 83 10.18 -5.82 -2.14
C ALA A 83 11.69 -5.96 -1.86
N ARG A 84 12.09 -5.96 -0.57
CA ARG A 84 13.49 -6.18 -0.17
C ARG A 84 13.99 -7.57 -0.57
N GLY A 85 13.17 -8.61 -0.40
CA GLY A 85 13.50 -9.97 -0.86
C GLY A 85 13.74 -10.03 -2.37
N LEU A 86 12.89 -9.37 -3.16
CA LEU A 86 13.04 -9.29 -4.62
C LEU A 86 14.28 -8.46 -5.02
N ILE A 87 14.55 -7.35 -4.35
CA ILE A 87 15.73 -6.49 -4.60
C ILE A 87 17.03 -7.23 -4.28
N LYS A 88 17.05 -8.06 -3.23
CA LYS A 88 18.21 -8.91 -2.90
C LYS A 88 18.57 -9.85 -4.05
N GLN A 89 17.58 -10.37 -4.77
CA GLN A 89 17.78 -11.21 -5.96
C GLN A 89 18.09 -10.39 -7.21
N TYR A 90 17.44 -9.23 -7.38
CA TYR A 90 17.55 -8.36 -8.55
C TYR A 90 17.77 -6.90 -8.13
N PRO A 91 19.04 -6.48 -7.85
CA PRO A 91 19.32 -5.16 -7.28
C PRO A 91 18.81 -3.95 -8.07
N ALA A 92 18.67 -4.08 -9.39
CA ALA A 92 18.13 -3.02 -10.24
C ALA A 92 16.67 -2.63 -9.90
N LEU A 93 15.93 -3.50 -9.21
CA LEU A 93 14.56 -3.22 -8.76
C LEU A 93 14.51 -2.10 -7.70
N GLN A 94 15.62 -1.79 -7.03
CA GLN A 94 15.67 -0.63 -6.12
C GLN A 94 15.30 0.66 -6.86
N GLY A 95 15.79 0.84 -8.09
CA GLY A 95 15.44 2.00 -8.91
C GLY A 95 13.97 2.05 -9.33
N VAL A 96 13.27 0.92 -9.34
CA VAL A 96 11.81 0.86 -9.55
C VAL A 96 11.10 1.35 -8.29
N LEU A 97 11.49 0.83 -7.11
CA LEU A 97 10.93 1.27 -5.83
C LEU A 97 11.11 2.78 -5.63
N ASP A 98 12.31 3.29 -5.88
CA ASP A 98 12.63 4.71 -5.72
C ASP A 98 11.77 5.60 -6.62
N LYS A 99 11.61 5.21 -7.89
CA LYS A 99 10.75 5.93 -8.85
C LYS A 99 9.27 5.90 -8.43
N THR A 100 8.78 4.76 -7.95
CA THR A 100 7.41 4.65 -7.46
C THR A 100 7.18 5.58 -6.28
N LEU A 101 8.07 5.55 -5.27
CA LEU A 101 7.97 6.44 -4.12
C LEU A 101 8.01 7.92 -4.52
N ALA A 102 8.93 8.29 -5.42
CA ALA A 102 9.03 9.65 -5.94
C ALA A 102 7.75 10.08 -6.66
N SER A 103 7.13 9.20 -7.44
CA SER A 103 5.89 9.53 -8.16
C SER A 103 4.72 9.83 -7.22
N TYR A 104 4.58 9.10 -6.10
CA TYR A 104 3.58 9.40 -5.08
C TYR A 104 3.89 10.68 -4.32
N ASP A 105 5.16 10.94 -4.01
CA ASP A 105 5.57 12.19 -3.38
C ASP A 105 5.30 13.40 -4.32
N GLU A 106 5.48 13.25 -5.63
CA GLU A 106 5.15 14.25 -6.66
C GLU A 106 3.64 14.51 -6.75
N VAL A 107 2.82 13.45 -6.84
CA VAL A 107 1.35 13.58 -6.81
C VAL A 107 0.92 14.31 -5.55
N TYR A 108 1.42 13.88 -4.38
CA TYR A 108 1.06 14.50 -3.11
C TYR A 108 1.39 16.01 -3.07
N GLN A 109 2.54 16.42 -3.62
CA GLN A 109 2.95 17.83 -3.67
C GLN A 109 2.16 18.68 -4.68
N SER A 110 1.56 18.05 -5.69
CA SER A 110 0.95 18.73 -6.83
C SER A 110 -0.51 19.12 -6.60
N TYR A 111 -1.18 18.51 -5.63
CA TYR A 111 -2.62 18.67 -5.44
C TYR A 111 -3.00 18.96 -3.97
N PRO A 112 -4.14 19.62 -3.73
CA PRO A 112 -4.61 19.89 -2.38
C PRO A 112 -5.22 18.63 -1.73
N LEU A 113 -5.49 18.70 -0.43
CA LEU A 113 -5.96 17.55 0.34
C LEU A 113 -7.29 16.97 -0.18
N GLU A 114 -8.20 17.80 -0.69
CA GLU A 114 -9.50 17.35 -1.21
C GLU A 114 -9.34 16.44 -2.44
N TYR A 115 -8.35 16.73 -3.29
CA TYR A 115 -7.99 15.84 -4.40
C TYR A 115 -7.50 14.51 -3.85
N HIS A 116 -6.62 14.56 -2.84
CA HIS A 116 -6.02 13.35 -2.28
C HIS A 116 -7.05 12.45 -1.62
N LEU A 117 -8.03 13.03 -0.90
CA LEU A 117 -9.14 12.30 -0.31
C LEU A 117 -10.05 11.67 -1.37
N ALA A 118 -10.35 12.40 -2.45
CA ALA A 118 -11.10 11.85 -3.57
C ALA A 118 -10.35 10.71 -4.29
N TYR A 119 -9.04 10.88 -4.49
CA TYR A 119 -8.16 9.89 -5.09
C TYR A 119 -8.06 8.63 -4.22
N ALA A 120 -7.86 8.79 -2.91
CA ALA A 120 -7.83 7.72 -1.92
C ALA A 120 -9.14 6.92 -1.90
N GLY A 121 -10.28 7.61 -1.77
CA GLY A 121 -11.60 6.97 -1.77
C GLY A 121 -11.92 6.26 -3.10
N GLY A 122 -11.51 6.85 -4.22
CA GLY A 122 -11.66 6.23 -5.55
C GLY A 122 -10.85 4.94 -5.69
N LEU A 123 -9.61 4.92 -5.19
CA LEU A 123 -8.76 3.73 -5.23
C LEU A 123 -9.27 2.60 -4.34
N GLU A 124 -9.63 2.88 -3.09
CA GLU A 124 -10.20 1.88 -2.17
C GLU A 124 -11.48 1.24 -2.74
N ALA A 125 -12.30 2.04 -3.45
CA ALA A 125 -13.52 1.54 -4.07
C ALA A 125 -13.28 0.57 -5.26
N ILE A 126 -12.12 0.62 -5.92
CA ILE A 126 -11.81 -0.25 -7.08
C ILE A 126 -10.98 -1.49 -6.74
N PHE A 127 -10.29 -1.53 -5.59
CA PHE A 127 -9.48 -2.69 -5.20
C PHE A 127 -10.33 -3.96 -5.04
N THR A 128 -11.47 -3.86 -4.35
CA THR A 128 -12.33 -5.04 -4.13
C THR A 128 -12.83 -5.67 -5.45
N PRO A 129 -13.31 -4.88 -6.44
CA PRO A 129 -13.60 -5.41 -7.78
C PRO A 129 -12.40 -6.01 -8.54
N PHE A 130 -11.19 -5.50 -8.35
CA PHE A 130 -10.00 -5.98 -9.07
C PHE A 130 -9.59 -7.42 -8.68
N PHE A 131 -9.91 -7.85 -7.46
CA PHE A 131 -9.58 -9.18 -6.95
C PHE A 131 -10.70 -10.23 -7.11
N ARG A 132 -11.77 -9.93 -7.88
CA ARG A 132 -12.86 -10.88 -8.17
C ARG A 132 -12.68 -11.62 -9.50
#